data_AF-A0A926AYV5-F1
#
_entry.id   AF-A0A926AYV5-F1
#
_cell.length_a   1.000
_cell.length_b   1.000
_cell.length_c   1.000
_cell.angle_alpha   90.00
_cell.angle_beta   90.00
_cell.angle_gamma   90.00
#
_symmetry.space_group_name_H-M   'P 1'
#
loop_
_entity.id
_entity.type
_entity.pdbx_description
1 polymer ?
#
loop_
_entity_poly.entity_id
_entity_poly.type
_entity_poly.pdbx_seq_one_letter_code
_entity_poly.pdbx_strand_id
1 'polypeptide(L)'
;DLAAGAFDGVVAFEGRNDELSEYIYERLRGLLRENDYSAQQVEAVIASRPTRIDQVPQQLAAVRAFMLLPEAESLAAANKRIGNILKKADDVPHVFDRALLLEPAERSLGDAYSAVSPWAEQLYASGDYSAMLKSLAPLKLPVDRFFEEVMVNVDDARLRANRLGLLCALRTTMNRVADISKLSA
;
A
#
# COMPACT_ATOMS: atom_id res chain seq x y z
N ASP A 1 4.94 3.34 23.70
CA ASP A 1 4.07 2.16 23.80
C ASP A 1 3.40 2.18 25.17
N LEU A 2 2.08 2.47 25.22
CA LEU A 2 1.36 2.69 26.48
C LEU A 2 1.30 1.44 27.36
N ALA A 3 1.32 0.24 26.74
CA ALA A 3 1.28 -1.02 27.47
C ALA A 3 2.62 -1.32 28.17
N ALA A 4 3.74 -1.10 27.48
CA ALA A 4 5.07 -1.28 28.06
C ALA A 4 5.34 -0.29 29.20
N GLY A 5 4.87 0.97 29.06
CA GLY A 5 5.03 1.99 30.10
C GLY A 5 4.35 1.65 31.44
N ALA A 6 3.37 0.74 31.45
CA ALA A 6 2.78 0.24 32.69
C ALA A 6 3.76 -0.62 33.52
N PHE A 7 4.88 -1.05 32.92
CA PHE A 7 5.89 -1.90 33.54
C PHE A 7 7.23 -1.18 33.79
N ASP A 8 7.33 0.14 33.55
CA ASP A 8 8.58 0.91 33.71
C ASP A 8 9.17 0.85 35.13
N GLY A 9 8.35 0.59 36.14
CA GLY A 9 8.77 0.40 37.54
C GLY A 9 9.14 -1.04 37.93
N VAL A 10 9.01 -2.01 37.01
CA VAL A 10 9.24 -3.43 37.28
C VAL A 10 10.68 -3.78 36.91
N VAL A 11 11.54 -3.93 37.92
CA VAL A 11 12.99 -4.19 37.74
C VAL A 11 13.29 -5.43 36.87
N ALA A 12 12.39 -6.42 36.85
CA ALA A 12 12.54 -7.65 36.06
C ALA A 12 11.99 -7.53 34.62
N PHE A 13 11.37 -6.40 34.24
CA PHE A 13 10.84 -6.21 32.90
C PHE A 13 11.95 -5.77 31.94
N GLU A 14 12.31 -6.64 31.00
CA GLU A 14 13.42 -6.42 30.07
C GLU A 14 13.02 -5.66 28.78
N GLY A 15 11.77 -5.21 28.63
CA GLY A 15 11.35 -4.38 27.50
C GLY A 15 11.38 -5.08 26.13
N ARG A 16 11.18 -6.41 26.08
CA ARG A 16 11.28 -7.25 24.85
C ARG A 16 10.04 -7.17 23.93
N ASN A 17 9.51 -5.96 23.74
CA ASN A 17 8.26 -5.74 23.01
C ASN A 17 8.35 -6.12 21.52
N ASP A 18 9.52 -5.91 20.90
CA ASP A 18 9.74 -6.26 19.49
C ASP A 18 9.67 -7.78 19.27
N GLU A 19 10.31 -8.55 20.15
CA GLU A 19 10.30 -10.01 20.10
C GLU A 19 8.90 -10.59 20.34
N LEU A 20 8.18 -10.03 21.31
CA LEU A 20 6.79 -10.40 21.56
C LEU A 20 5.90 -10.08 20.35
N SER A 21 6.09 -8.91 19.74
CA SER A 21 5.35 -8.51 18.55
C SER A 21 5.63 -9.46 17.38
N GLU A 22 6.90 -9.82 17.17
CA GLU A 22 7.30 -10.78 16.14
C GLU A 22 6.63 -12.14 16.38
N TYR A 23 6.67 -12.64 17.61
CA TYR A 23 6.00 -13.88 18.01
C TYR A 23 4.48 -13.83 17.73
N ILE A 24 3.81 -12.73 18.08
CA ILE A 24 2.37 -12.55 17.81
C ILE A 24 2.09 -12.61 16.31
N TYR A 25 2.86 -11.90 15.49
CA TYR A 25 2.67 -11.91 14.04
C TYR A 25 3.01 -13.28 13.42
N GLU A 26 4.01 -14.00 13.91
CA GLU A 26 4.29 -15.38 13.49
C GLU A 26 3.13 -16.33 13.81
N ARG A 27 2.57 -16.24 15.01
CA ARG A 27 1.40 -17.05 15.41
C ARG A 27 0.17 -16.71 14.60
N LEU A 28 -0.08 -15.42 14.37
CA LEU A 28 -1.18 -14.96 13.54
C LEU A 28 -1.04 -15.48 12.10
N ARG A 29 0.17 -15.48 11.51
CA ARG A 29 0.41 -16.09 10.19
C ARG A 29 0.02 -17.57 10.16
N GLY A 30 0.37 -18.33 11.20
CA GLY A 30 0.00 -19.74 11.31
C GLY A 30 -1.52 -19.94 11.32
N LEU A 31 -2.22 -19.24 12.22
CA LEU A 31 -3.68 -19.31 12.36
C LEU A 31 -4.41 -18.95 11.06
N LEU A 32 -3.94 -17.92 10.35
CA LEU A 32 -4.58 -17.49 9.10
C LEU A 32 -4.39 -18.52 7.97
N ARG A 33 -3.23 -19.18 7.90
CA ARG A 33 -2.98 -20.24 6.92
C ARG A 33 -3.81 -21.49 7.20
N GLU A 34 -4.10 -21.78 8.46
CA GLU A 34 -5.03 -22.85 8.86
C GLU A 34 -6.49 -22.54 8.45
N ASN A 35 -6.83 -21.25 8.22
CA ASN A 35 -8.14 -20.79 7.75
C ASN A 35 -8.19 -20.58 6.22
N ASP A 36 -7.47 -21.40 5.46
CA ASP A 36 -7.47 -21.44 3.98
C ASP A 36 -6.99 -20.17 3.26
N TYR A 37 -6.32 -19.24 3.95
CA TYR A 37 -5.68 -18.10 3.28
C TYR A 37 -4.33 -18.48 2.69
N SER A 38 -4.06 -17.98 1.47
CA SER A 38 -2.78 -18.22 0.81
C SER A 38 -1.64 -17.47 1.52
N ALA A 39 -0.41 -17.97 1.38
CA ALA A 39 0.76 -17.31 1.97
C ALA A 39 0.92 -15.85 1.49
N GLN A 40 0.56 -15.55 0.24
CA GLN A 40 0.58 -14.20 -0.32
C GLN A 40 -0.48 -13.29 0.32
N GLN A 41 -1.70 -13.79 0.49
CA GLN A 41 -2.79 -13.02 1.13
C GLN A 41 -2.44 -12.65 2.57
N VAL A 42 -1.91 -13.63 3.31
CA VAL A 42 -1.46 -13.43 4.69
C VAL A 42 -0.32 -12.42 4.74
N GLU A 43 0.71 -12.58 3.89
CA GLU A 43 1.86 -11.67 3.93
C GLU A 43 1.52 -10.25 3.48
N ALA A 44 0.58 -10.07 2.53
CA ALA A 44 0.11 -8.74 2.14
C ALA A 44 -0.48 -7.96 3.31
N VAL A 45 -1.24 -8.61 4.19
CA VAL A 45 -1.85 -7.94 5.35
C VAL A 45 -0.87 -7.81 6.52
N ILE A 46 -0.13 -8.88 6.84
CA ILE A 46 0.74 -8.91 8.02
C ILE A 46 2.02 -8.10 7.83
N ALA A 47 2.56 -7.97 6.61
CA ALA A 47 3.76 -7.17 6.35
C ALA A 47 3.59 -5.68 6.72
N SER A 48 2.35 -5.18 6.71
CA SER A 48 2.01 -3.83 7.16
C SER A 48 2.02 -3.66 8.69
N ARG A 49 2.30 -4.73 9.44
CA ARG A 49 2.29 -4.80 10.92
C ARG A 49 1.06 -4.11 11.52
N PRO A 50 -0.16 -4.61 11.24
CA PRO A 50 -1.39 -3.98 11.70
C PRO A 50 -1.43 -3.94 13.23
N THR A 51 -1.74 -2.78 13.79
CA THR A 51 -1.92 -2.58 15.24
C THR A 51 -3.30 -3.06 15.71
N ARG A 52 -4.29 -3.06 14.80
CA ARG A 52 -5.65 -3.53 15.02
C ARG A 52 -5.81 -4.94 14.42
N ILE A 53 -5.46 -5.95 15.20
CA ILE A 53 -5.55 -7.36 14.78
C ILE A 53 -7.01 -7.77 14.50
N ASP A 54 -7.97 -7.14 15.17
CA ASP A 54 -9.40 -7.35 14.95
C ASP A 54 -9.86 -6.98 13.51
N GLN A 55 -9.13 -6.12 12.80
CA GLN A 55 -9.43 -5.73 11.42
C GLN A 55 -8.83 -6.69 10.37
N VAL A 56 -7.88 -7.55 10.76
CA VAL A 56 -7.16 -8.45 9.85
C VAL A 56 -8.09 -9.36 9.05
N PRO A 57 -9.15 -9.98 9.62
CA PRO A 57 -10.08 -10.78 8.83
C PRO A 57 -10.77 -9.99 7.71
N GLN A 58 -11.13 -8.73 7.97
CA GLN A 58 -11.79 -7.87 6.99
C GLN A 58 -10.80 -7.43 5.89
N GLN A 59 -9.57 -7.10 6.26
CA GLN A 59 -8.48 -6.78 5.32
C GLN A 59 -8.16 -7.98 4.41
N LEU A 60 -8.10 -9.19 4.97
CA LEU A 60 -7.89 -10.42 4.19
C LEU A 60 -9.04 -10.71 3.22
N ALA A 61 -10.28 -10.53 3.66
CA ALA A 61 -11.44 -10.69 2.79
C ALA A 61 -11.41 -9.67 1.63
N ALA A 62 -10.98 -8.43 1.89
CA ALA A 62 -10.79 -7.41 0.87
C ALA A 62 -9.67 -7.77 -0.11
N VAL A 63 -8.52 -8.23 0.39
CA VAL A 63 -7.40 -8.69 -0.45
C VAL A 63 -7.83 -9.86 -1.34
N ARG A 64 -8.54 -10.85 -0.78
CA ARG A 64 -9.07 -11.97 -1.55
C ARG A 64 -10.04 -11.51 -2.64
N ALA A 65 -10.94 -10.58 -2.33
CA ALA A 65 -11.87 -10.03 -3.31
C ALA A 65 -11.16 -9.21 -4.40
N PHE A 66 -10.11 -8.47 -4.04
CA PHE A 66 -9.27 -7.74 -4.99
C PHE A 66 -8.56 -8.70 -5.94
N MET A 67 -7.98 -9.79 -5.45
CA MET A 67 -7.29 -10.79 -6.29
C MET A 67 -8.19 -11.49 -7.32
N LEU A 68 -9.53 -11.40 -7.19
CA LEU A 68 -10.47 -11.91 -8.18
C LEU A 68 -10.71 -10.94 -9.35
N LEU A 69 -10.22 -9.70 -9.24
CA LEU A 69 -10.35 -8.71 -10.30
C LEU A 69 -9.32 -8.98 -11.41
N PRO A 70 -9.69 -8.82 -12.70
CA PRO A 70 -8.75 -8.98 -13.80
C PRO A 70 -7.60 -7.95 -13.76
N GLU A 71 -7.80 -6.80 -13.10
CA GLU A 71 -6.79 -5.75 -12.96
C GLU A 71 -5.77 -6.04 -11.84
N ALA A 72 -6.04 -7.00 -10.96
CA ALA A 72 -5.30 -7.16 -9.71
C ALA A 72 -3.80 -7.43 -9.92
N GLU A 73 -3.46 -8.28 -10.88
CA GLU A 73 -2.07 -8.65 -11.18
C GLU A 73 -1.29 -7.44 -11.72
N SER A 74 -1.87 -6.69 -12.66
CA SER A 74 -1.24 -5.48 -13.23
C SER A 74 -1.04 -4.41 -12.15
N LEU A 75 -2.06 -4.14 -11.32
CA LEU A 75 -1.96 -3.19 -10.23
C LEU A 75 -0.91 -3.62 -9.18
N ALA A 76 -0.83 -4.91 -8.85
CA ALA A 76 0.18 -5.41 -7.92
C ALA A 76 1.60 -5.31 -8.47
N ALA A 77 1.80 -5.65 -9.74
CA ALA A 77 3.08 -5.49 -10.43
C ALA A 77 3.49 -4.01 -10.50
N ALA A 78 2.55 -3.12 -10.82
CA ALA A 78 2.79 -1.68 -10.81
C ALA A 78 3.18 -1.19 -9.42
N ASN A 79 2.47 -1.60 -8.37
CA ASN A 79 2.78 -1.21 -7.00
C ASN A 79 4.18 -1.67 -6.55
N LYS A 80 4.59 -2.90 -6.92
CA LYS A 80 5.95 -3.42 -6.71
C LYS A 80 7.00 -2.59 -7.46
N ARG A 81 6.72 -2.23 -8.72
CA ARG A 81 7.59 -1.36 -9.53
C ARG A 81 7.74 0.03 -8.89
N ILE A 82 6.63 0.64 -8.45
CA ILE A 82 6.64 1.90 -7.73
C ILE A 82 7.52 1.80 -6.48
N GLY A 83 7.30 0.78 -5.65
CA GLY A 83 8.12 0.54 -4.45
C GLY A 83 9.62 0.46 -4.76
N ASN A 84 10.00 -0.21 -5.85
CA ASN A 84 11.40 -0.30 -6.25
C ASN A 84 11.99 1.02 -6.77
N ILE A 85 11.19 1.85 -7.43
CA ILE A 85 11.60 3.19 -7.87
C ILE A 85 11.79 4.09 -6.65
N LEU A 86 10.82 4.13 -5.74
CA LEU A 86 10.86 4.98 -4.55
C LEU A 86 12.00 4.61 -3.60
N LYS A 87 12.35 3.32 -3.48
CA LYS A 87 13.52 2.86 -2.69
C LYS A 87 14.87 3.38 -3.19
N LYS A 88 14.97 3.75 -4.47
CA LYS A 88 16.21 4.25 -5.10
C LYS A 88 16.26 5.78 -5.14
N ALA A 89 15.17 6.45 -4.75
CA ALA A 89 15.07 7.89 -4.76
C ALA A 89 15.37 8.46 -3.38
N ASP A 90 16.18 9.50 -3.33
CA ASP A 90 16.37 10.31 -2.14
C ASP A 90 15.29 11.40 -2.10
N ASP A 91 14.80 11.72 -0.91
CA ASP A 91 13.84 12.81 -0.64
C ASP A 91 12.60 12.80 -1.54
N VAL A 92 11.74 11.79 -1.34
CA VAL A 92 10.49 11.61 -2.09
C VAL A 92 9.38 12.47 -1.48
N PRO A 93 8.79 13.42 -2.23
CA PRO A 93 7.62 14.15 -1.78
C PRO A 93 6.41 13.24 -1.59
N HIS A 94 5.54 13.54 -0.62
CA HIS A 94 4.28 12.81 -0.44
C HIS A 94 3.10 13.39 -1.24
N VAL A 95 3.35 14.48 -1.98
CA VAL A 95 2.35 15.20 -2.77
C VAL A 95 2.91 15.50 -4.15
N PHE A 96 2.02 15.73 -5.11
CA PHE A 96 2.37 16.16 -6.45
C PHE A 96 1.57 17.41 -6.82
N ASP A 97 2.17 18.23 -7.67
CA ASP A 97 1.55 19.39 -8.30
C ASP A 97 1.10 19.02 -9.71
N ARG A 98 -0.20 19.19 -9.97
CA ARG A 98 -0.80 18.96 -11.29
C ARG A 98 -0.24 19.91 -12.35
N ALA A 99 0.17 21.12 -11.98
CA ALA A 99 0.74 22.08 -12.92
C ALA A 99 2.10 21.63 -13.47
N LEU A 100 2.79 20.74 -12.76
CA LEU A 100 4.09 20.20 -13.14
C LEU A 100 3.99 18.86 -13.91
N LEU A 101 2.78 18.38 -14.19
CA LEU A 101 2.56 17.24 -15.09
C LEU A 101 2.67 17.76 -16.53
N LEU A 102 3.58 17.21 -17.33
CA LEU A 102 3.87 17.65 -18.71
C LEU A 102 3.30 16.68 -19.75
N GLU A 103 3.58 15.40 -19.60
CA GLU A 103 3.19 14.37 -20.56
C GLU A 103 1.68 14.06 -20.47
N PRO A 104 1.02 13.73 -21.59
CA PRO A 104 -0.40 13.34 -21.57
C PRO A 104 -0.67 12.12 -20.65
N ALA A 105 0.26 11.16 -20.56
CA ALA A 105 0.12 10.00 -19.70
C ALA A 105 0.17 10.34 -18.20
N GLU A 106 1.07 11.23 -17.77
CA GLU A 106 1.15 11.62 -16.36
C GLU A 106 -0.03 12.49 -15.92
N ARG A 107 -0.55 13.34 -16.81
CA ARG A 107 -1.82 14.07 -16.58
C ARG A 107 -2.98 13.09 -16.42
N SER A 108 -3.11 12.13 -17.33
CA SER A 108 -4.15 11.11 -17.28
C SER A 108 -4.12 10.32 -15.97
N LEU A 109 -2.94 9.96 -15.48
CA LEU A 109 -2.79 9.28 -14.19
C LEU A 109 -3.13 10.20 -13.02
N GLY A 110 -2.63 11.44 -13.02
CA GLY A 110 -2.90 12.41 -11.97
C GLY A 110 -4.40 12.74 -11.82
N ASP A 111 -5.11 12.88 -12.94
CA ASP A 111 -6.55 13.13 -12.97
C ASP A 111 -7.34 11.91 -12.49
N ALA A 112 -7.02 10.72 -13.00
CA ALA A 112 -7.66 9.48 -12.57
C ALA A 112 -7.45 9.21 -11.07
N TYR A 113 -6.21 9.38 -10.58
CA TYR A 113 -5.88 9.25 -9.17
C TYR A 113 -6.70 10.21 -8.32
N SER A 114 -6.78 11.47 -8.72
CA SER A 114 -7.49 12.48 -7.94
C SER A 114 -9.00 12.29 -7.93
N ALA A 115 -9.57 11.65 -8.96
CA ALA A 115 -10.99 11.30 -8.98
C ALA A 115 -11.29 10.13 -8.04
N VAL A 116 -10.38 9.16 -7.95
CA VAL A 116 -10.56 7.93 -7.16
C VAL A 116 -10.18 8.11 -5.69
N SER A 117 -9.09 8.84 -5.39
CA SER A 117 -8.49 8.92 -4.06
C SER A 117 -9.45 9.38 -2.96
N PRO A 118 -10.25 10.46 -3.12
CA PRO A 118 -11.18 10.89 -2.07
C PRO A 118 -12.24 9.82 -1.75
N TRP A 119 -12.74 9.14 -2.78
CA TRP A 119 -13.72 8.07 -2.62
C TRP A 119 -13.11 6.83 -1.95
N ALA A 120 -11.90 6.45 -2.35
CA ALA A 120 -11.17 5.34 -1.74
C ALA A 120 -10.90 5.61 -0.25
N GLU A 121 -10.51 6.83 0.14
CA GLU A 121 -10.31 7.20 1.55
C GLU A 121 -11.62 7.20 2.34
N GLN A 122 -12.74 7.61 1.73
CA GLN A 122 -14.04 7.53 2.38
C GLN A 122 -14.45 6.07 2.66
N LEU A 123 -14.25 5.17 1.70
CA LEU A 123 -14.50 3.73 1.87
C LEU A 123 -13.57 3.10 2.90
N TYR A 124 -12.31 3.53 2.94
CA TYR A 124 -11.39 3.10 3.99
C TYR A 124 -11.86 3.54 5.38
N ALA A 125 -12.28 4.80 5.52
CA ALA A 125 -12.76 5.37 6.78
C ALA A 125 -14.07 4.72 7.27
N SER A 126 -14.93 4.27 6.35
CA SER A 126 -16.14 3.50 6.69
C SER A 126 -15.86 2.03 7.02
N GLY A 127 -14.62 1.56 6.83
CA GLY A 127 -14.22 0.18 7.01
C GLY A 127 -14.55 -0.73 5.82
N ASP A 128 -15.10 -0.23 4.72
CA ASP A 128 -15.36 -1.05 3.52
C ASP A 128 -14.09 -1.23 2.67
N TYR A 129 -13.17 -2.04 3.19
CA TYR A 129 -11.88 -2.31 2.55
C TYR A 129 -12.02 -3.00 1.19
N SER A 130 -13.07 -3.81 0.99
CA SER A 130 -13.30 -4.51 -0.28
C SER A 130 -13.72 -3.52 -1.37
N ALA A 131 -14.68 -2.65 -1.08
CA ALA A 131 -15.06 -1.59 -2.00
C ALA A 131 -13.90 -0.63 -2.25
N MET A 132 -13.12 -0.31 -1.21
CA MET A 132 -11.95 0.55 -1.35
C MET A 132 -10.94 -0.01 -2.36
N LEU A 133 -10.53 -1.27 -2.22
CA LEU A 133 -9.59 -1.89 -3.17
C LEU A 133 -10.17 -2.00 -4.58
N LYS A 134 -11.46 -2.32 -4.72
CA LYS A 134 -12.16 -2.35 -6.01
C LYS A 134 -12.21 -0.99 -6.70
N SER A 135 -12.33 0.09 -5.92
CA SER A 135 -12.35 1.45 -6.46
C SER A 135 -11.05 1.85 -7.18
N LEU A 136 -9.96 1.12 -6.95
CA LEU A 136 -8.66 1.33 -7.61
C LEU A 136 -8.57 0.69 -9.00
N ALA A 137 -9.47 -0.21 -9.37
CA ALA A 137 -9.44 -0.91 -10.67
C ALA A 137 -9.35 0.04 -11.89
N PRO A 138 -10.06 1.19 -11.94
CA PRO A 138 -9.94 2.15 -13.03
C PRO A 138 -8.54 2.76 -13.22
N LEU A 139 -7.66 2.68 -12.21
CA LEU A 139 -6.29 3.19 -12.28
C LEU A 139 -5.37 2.29 -13.12
N LYS A 140 -5.77 1.05 -13.42
CA LYS A 140 -4.97 0.09 -14.19
C LYS A 140 -4.43 0.70 -15.48
N LEU A 141 -5.33 1.19 -16.34
CA LEU A 141 -4.94 1.67 -17.66
C LEU A 141 -4.05 2.95 -17.60
N PRO A 142 -4.40 3.99 -16.80
CA PRO A 142 -3.52 5.14 -16.62
C PRO A 142 -2.13 4.79 -16.04
N VAL A 143 -2.05 3.81 -15.14
CA VAL A 143 -0.79 3.37 -14.53
C VAL A 143 0.09 2.65 -15.55
N ASP A 144 -0.46 1.71 -16.31
CA ASP A 144 0.28 1.01 -17.37
C ASP A 144 0.83 2.02 -18.38
N ARG A 145 -0.03 2.91 -18.85
CA ARG A 145 0.33 3.96 -19.81
C ARG A 145 1.41 4.90 -19.29
N PHE A 146 1.33 5.31 -18.02
CA PHE A 146 2.38 6.10 -17.39
C PHE A 146 3.73 5.38 -17.47
N PHE A 147 3.75 4.08 -17.18
CA PHE A 147 4.99 3.31 -17.16
C PHE A 147 5.54 2.94 -18.54
N GLU A 148 4.71 3.01 -19.58
CA GLU A 148 5.08 2.87 -20.99
C GLU A 148 5.61 4.19 -21.58
N GLU A 149 4.95 5.31 -21.30
CA GLU A 149 5.21 6.60 -21.95
C GLU A 149 6.11 7.54 -21.13
N VAL A 150 6.20 7.38 -19.80
CA VAL A 150 6.85 8.37 -18.92
C VAL A 150 8.14 7.83 -18.29
N MET A 151 9.24 8.54 -18.54
CA MET A 151 10.50 8.32 -17.85
C MET A 151 10.53 9.06 -16.51
N VAL A 152 10.57 8.32 -15.39
CA VAL A 152 10.55 8.94 -14.05
C VAL A 152 11.86 9.64 -13.74
N ASN A 153 12.99 9.03 -14.09
CA ASN A 153 14.30 9.60 -13.82
C ASN A 153 14.69 10.56 -14.96
N VAL A 154 14.59 11.85 -14.69
CA VAL A 154 14.94 12.94 -15.62
C VAL A 154 15.90 13.92 -14.96
N ASP A 155 16.57 14.74 -15.77
CA ASP A 155 17.55 15.73 -15.31
C ASP A 155 16.89 16.89 -14.55
N ASP A 156 15.68 17.28 -14.94
CA ASP A 156 14.91 18.30 -14.21
C ASP A 156 14.48 17.76 -12.84
N ALA A 157 15.13 18.26 -11.80
CA ALA A 157 14.89 17.85 -10.42
C ALA A 157 13.46 18.12 -9.95
N ARG A 158 12.82 19.21 -10.40
CA ARG A 158 11.44 19.55 -10.00
C ARG A 158 10.45 18.58 -10.65
N LEU A 159 10.63 18.30 -11.94
CA LEU A 159 9.79 17.33 -12.66
C LEU A 159 9.96 15.92 -12.09
N ARG A 160 11.21 15.50 -11.83
CA ARG A 160 11.51 14.21 -11.20
C ARG A 160 10.84 14.08 -9.83
N ALA A 161 10.98 15.10 -8.98
CA ALA A 161 10.35 15.13 -7.66
C ALA A 161 8.82 15.04 -7.76
N ASN A 162 8.21 15.73 -8.73
CA ASN A 162 6.77 15.69 -8.95
C ASN A 162 6.27 14.29 -9.37
N ARG A 163 6.98 13.65 -10.30
CA ARG A 163 6.68 12.27 -10.73
C ARG A 163 6.81 11.28 -9.58
N LEU A 164 7.86 11.41 -8.77
CA LEU A 164 8.04 10.60 -7.55
C LEU A 164 6.90 10.85 -6.54
N GLY A 165 6.47 12.10 -6.39
CA GLY A 165 5.34 12.48 -5.55
C GLY A 165 4.03 11.82 -5.98
N LEU A 166 3.74 11.80 -7.29
CA LEU A 166 2.56 11.13 -7.84
C LEU A 166 2.60 9.62 -7.56
N LEU A 167 3.75 9.00 -7.78
CA LEU A 167 3.94 7.57 -7.50
C LEU A 167 3.85 7.25 -6.00
N CYS A 168 4.37 8.14 -5.13
CA CYS A 168 4.27 8.01 -3.68
C CYS A 168 2.81 8.08 -3.20
N ALA A 169 2.06 9.06 -3.69
CA ALA A 169 0.64 9.23 -3.38
C ALA A 169 -0.17 8.00 -3.81
N LEU A 170 0.05 7.54 -5.05
CA LEU A 170 -0.58 6.33 -5.59
C LEU A 170 -0.29 5.10 -4.73
N ARG A 171 0.99 4.81 -4.45
CA ARG A 171 1.38 3.65 -3.62
C ARG A 171 0.81 3.74 -2.21
N THR A 172 0.77 4.93 -1.62
CA THR A 172 0.20 5.14 -0.28
C THR A 172 -1.27 4.75 -0.25
N THR A 173 -2.06 5.21 -1.24
CA THR A 173 -3.47 4.84 -1.34
C THR A 173 -3.64 3.35 -1.64
N MET A 174 -2.87 2.77 -2.58
CA MET A 174 -2.93 1.34 -2.89
C MET A 174 -2.64 0.47 -1.66
N ASN A 175 -1.67 0.87 -0.82
CA ASN A 175 -1.26 0.08 0.34
C ASN A 175 -2.02 0.39 1.64
N ARG A 176 -3.15 1.11 1.58
CA ARG A 176 -3.91 1.51 2.77
C ARG A 176 -4.51 0.33 3.54
N VAL A 177 -4.92 -0.71 2.82
CA VAL A 177 -5.54 -1.92 3.38
C VAL A 177 -4.52 -3.04 3.61
N ALA A 178 -3.59 -3.22 2.66
CA ALA A 178 -2.59 -4.29 2.67
C ALA A 178 -1.42 -3.90 1.75
N ASP A 179 -0.24 -4.48 1.93
CA ASP A 179 0.86 -4.34 0.97
C ASP A 179 0.56 -5.12 -0.32
N ILE A 180 -0.08 -4.44 -1.27
CA ILE A 180 -0.48 -5.01 -2.56
C ILE A 180 0.74 -5.54 -3.34
N SER A 181 1.96 -5.04 -3.08
CA SER A 181 3.16 -5.52 -3.77
C SER A 181 3.49 -6.98 -3.48
N LYS A 182 2.95 -7.55 -2.39
CA LYS A 182 3.10 -8.97 -2.02
C LYS A 182 2.19 -9.90 -2.82
N LEU A 183 1.22 -9.35 -3.54
CA LEU A 183 0.25 -10.10 -4.35
C LEU A 183 0.71 -10.32 -5.78
N SER A 184 1.75 -9.61 -6.24
CA SER A 184 2.38 -9.90 -7.53
C SER A 184 3.20 -11.18 -7.44
N ALA A 185 3.13 -12.02 -8.47
CA ALA A 185 4.01 -13.16 -8.64
C ALA A 185 5.51 -12.78 -8.66
#